data_AF-A0A0F9WAY2-F1
#
_entry.id   AF-A0A0F9WAY2-F1
#
_cell.length_a   1.000
_cell.length_b   1.000
_cell.length_c   1.000
_cell.angle_alpha   90.00
_cell.angle_beta   90.00
_cell.angle_gamma   90.00
#
_symmetry.space_group_name_H-M   'P 1'
#
loop_
_entity.id
_entity.type
_entity.pdbx_description
1 polymer ?
#
loop_
_entity_poly.entity_id
_entity_poly.type
_entity_poly.pdbx_seq_one_letter_code
_entity_poly.pdbx_strand_id
1 'polypeptide(L)'
;MHIVTDRIHPDEPAYGLWEGPKNGRWIQRIFVVRGDAKAKFETDYGPISKWPDATEIIYPSFGENSVAQLQEMAERDRHSDKWAKRRREMQAESTLISDILRQEEVLLSVVRNRSHFGPGVSVQRNDFPREAVISKHKEKVKNARRTRRTS
;
A
#
# COMPACT_ATOMS: atom_id res chain seq x y z
N MET A 1 -23.02 -17.58 -19.30
CA MET A 1 -23.83 -18.36 -18.35
C MET A 1 -22.96 -19.46 -17.79
N HIS A 2 -22.86 -19.59 -16.47
CA HIS A 2 -22.12 -20.68 -15.83
C HIS A 2 -23.08 -21.50 -14.97
N ILE A 3 -22.83 -22.80 -14.89
CA ILE A 3 -23.62 -23.73 -14.10
C ILE A 3 -22.90 -23.88 -12.75
N VAL A 4 -23.62 -23.88 -11.63
CA VAL A 4 -23.00 -24.22 -10.33
C VAL A 4 -22.93 -25.74 -10.23
N THR A 5 -21.77 -26.28 -9.87
CA THR A 5 -21.59 -27.71 -9.65
C THR A 5 -21.25 -27.98 -8.19
N ASP A 6 -21.70 -29.11 -7.67
CA ASP A 6 -21.44 -29.55 -6.29
C ASP A 6 -20.18 -30.41 -6.15
N ARG A 7 -19.62 -30.86 -7.28
CA ARG A 7 -18.41 -31.69 -7.31
C ARG A 7 -17.52 -31.35 -8.49
N ILE A 8 -16.23 -31.58 -8.30
CA ILE A 8 -15.14 -31.48 -9.28
C ILE A 8 -14.18 -32.66 -9.06
N HIS A 9 -13.64 -33.20 -10.14
CA HIS A 9 -12.59 -34.22 -10.08
C HIS A 9 -11.20 -33.59 -10.22
N PRO A 10 -10.17 -34.14 -9.54
CA PRO A 10 -8.80 -33.63 -9.61
C PRO A 10 -8.25 -33.57 -11.04
N ASP A 11 -8.62 -34.54 -11.88
CA ASP A 11 -8.14 -34.69 -13.25
C ASP A 11 -9.00 -33.93 -14.29
N GLU A 12 -10.08 -33.25 -13.86
CA GLU A 12 -10.90 -32.45 -14.78
C GLU A 12 -10.08 -31.28 -15.35
N PRO A 13 -10.24 -30.96 -16.65
CA PRO A 13 -9.64 -29.78 -17.24
C PRO A 13 -10.30 -28.52 -16.67
N ALA A 14 -9.48 -27.62 -16.16
CA ALA A 14 -9.93 -26.38 -15.56
C ALA A 14 -9.86 -25.22 -16.57
N TYR A 15 -10.91 -24.40 -16.57
CA TYR A 15 -10.95 -23.08 -17.21
C TYR A 15 -10.28 -21.99 -16.35
N GLY A 16 -9.86 -22.33 -15.14
CA GLY A 16 -9.13 -21.43 -14.28
C GLY A 16 -9.64 -21.42 -12.85
N LEU A 17 -8.90 -20.70 -12.03
CA LEU A 17 -9.10 -20.60 -10.60
C LEU A 17 -9.02 -19.14 -10.18
N TRP A 18 -9.97 -18.72 -9.36
CA TRP A 18 -9.93 -17.45 -8.66
C TRP A 18 -9.96 -17.74 -7.16
N GLU A 19 -9.08 -17.12 -6.40
CA GLU A 19 -9.07 -17.25 -4.95
C GLU A 19 -8.91 -15.89 -4.30
N GLY A 20 -9.83 -15.55 -3.40
CA GLY A 20 -9.80 -14.24 -2.77
C GLY A 20 -10.95 -13.99 -1.82
N PRO A 21 -11.04 -12.76 -1.28
CA PRO A 21 -12.05 -12.40 -0.31
C PRO A 21 -13.41 -12.15 -0.97
N LYS A 22 -14.47 -12.71 -0.39
CA LYS A 22 -15.87 -12.48 -0.76
C LYS A 22 -16.71 -12.45 0.51
N ASN A 23 -17.43 -11.36 0.75
CA ASN A 23 -18.33 -11.22 1.91
C ASN A 23 -17.65 -11.55 3.27
N GLY A 24 -16.40 -11.11 3.45
CA GLY A 24 -15.62 -11.36 4.68
C GLY A 24 -15.07 -12.78 4.82
N ARG A 25 -15.21 -13.63 3.80
CA ARG A 25 -14.71 -15.01 3.77
C ARG A 25 -13.69 -15.19 2.66
N TRP A 26 -12.75 -16.09 2.86
CA TRP A 26 -11.76 -16.47 1.86
C TRP A 26 -12.32 -17.62 1.04
N ILE A 27 -12.56 -17.38 -0.25
CA ILE A 27 -13.25 -18.32 -1.13
C ILE A 27 -12.38 -18.62 -2.35
N GLN A 28 -12.23 -19.89 -2.66
CA GLN A 28 -11.67 -20.36 -3.92
C GLN A 28 -12.80 -20.76 -4.85
N ARG A 29 -12.71 -20.33 -6.11
CA ARG A 29 -13.66 -20.62 -7.17
C ARG A 29 -12.91 -21.27 -8.31
N ILE A 30 -13.33 -22.46 -8.69
CA ILE A 30 -12.74 -23.21 -9.78
C ILE A 30 -13.77 -23.29 -10.90
N PHE A 31 -13.33 -22.99 -12.10
CA PHE A 31 -14.13 -23.11 -13.31
C PHE A 31 -13.65 -24.33 -14.08
N VAL A 32 -14.54 -25.26 -14.40
CA VAL A 32 -14.24 -26.45 -15.22
C VAL A 32 -15.09 -26.42 -16.49
N VAL A 33 -14.59 -27.03 -17.55
CA VAL A 33 -15.30 -27.13 -18.83
C VAL A 33 -16.02 -28.47 -18.88
N ARG A 34 -17.36 -28.45 -19.03
CA ARG A 34 -18.18 -29.65 -19.19
C ARG A 34 -19.08 -29.49 -20.41
N GLY A 35 -18.69 -30.13 -21.52
CA GLY A 35 -19.29 -29.87 -22.83
C GLY A 35 -19.11 -28.41 -23.21
N ASP A 36 -20.19 -27.75 -23.62
CA ASP A 36 -20.17 -26.35 -24.06
C ASP A 36 -20.35 -25.32 -22.92
N ALA A 37 -20.44 -25.80 -21.67
CA ALA A 37 -20.69 -24.96 -20.51
C ALA A 37 -19.50 -24.91 -19.55
N LYS A 38 -19.30 -23.73 -18.95
CA LYS A 38 -18.40 -23.55 -17.81
C LYS A 38 -19.16 -23.84 -16.53
N ALA A 39 -18.73 -24.84 -15.77
CA ALA A 39 -19.24 -25.11 -14.44
C ALA A 39 -18.34 -24.47 -13.39
N LYS A 40 -18.94 -23.89 -12.35
CA LYS A 40 -18.26 -23.21 -11.25
C LYS A 40 -18.44 -24.02 -9.97
N PHE A 41 -17.33 -24.30 -9.30
CA PHE A 41 -17.27 -24.89 -7.97
C PHE A 41 -16.70 -23.85 -6.99
N GLU A 42 -17.32 -23.66 -5.81
CA GLU A 42 -16.82 -22.75 -4.79
C GLU A 42 -16.44 -23.52 -3.51
N THR A 43 -15.24 -23.28 -3.00
CA THR A 43 -14.75 -23.79 -1.72
C THR A 43 -14.55 -22.62 -0.77
N ASP A 44 -15.11 -22.73 0.43
CA ASP A 44 -14.99 -21.73 1.48
C ASP A 44 -13.94 -22.15 2.51
N TYR A 45 -12.88 -21.35 2.63
CA TYR A 45 -11.78 -21.57 3.57
C TYR A 45 -11.96 -20.83 4.91
N GLY A 46 -13.11 -20.18 5.11
CA GLY A 46 -13.46 -19.53 6.36
C GLY A 46 -13.25 -18.00 6.36
N PRO A 47 -13.22 -17.37 7.54
CA PRO A 47 -13.15 -15.92 7.64
C PRO A 47 -11.81 -15.36 7.17
N ILE A 48 -11.84 -14.17 6.56
CA ILE A 48 -10.64 -13.48 6.04
C ILE A 48 -9.59 -13.21 7.12
N SER A 49 -9.99 -13.07 8.38
CA SER A 49 -9.10 -12.84 9.52
C SER A 49 -8.10 -13.97 9.76
N LYS A 50 -8.37 -15.19 9.28
CA LYS A 50 -7.43 -16.32 9.32
C LYS A 50 -6.35 -16.24 8.22
N TRP A 51 -6.50 -15.32 7.27
CA TRP A 51 -5.67 -15.22 6.08
C TRP A 51 -5.10 -13.79 5.89
N PRO A 52 -4.39 -13.21 6.90
CA PRO A 52 -3.95 -11.82 6.86
C PRO A 52 -2.91 -11.53 5.77
N ASP A 53 -2.05 -12.50 5.48
CA ASP A 53 -0.98 -12.39 4.49
C ASP A 53 -1.34 -13.04 3.14
N ALA A 54 -2.56 -13.56 2.97
CA ALA A 54 -2.99 -14.11 1.70
C ALA A 54 -3.16 -13.00 0.65
N THR A 55 -2.94 -13.34 -0.62
CA THR A 55 -3.14 -12.42 -1.76
C THR A 55 -4.23 -12.98 -2.63
N GLU A 56 -5.04 -12.11 -3.23
CA GLU A 56 -5.99 -12.53 -4.25
C GLU A 56 -5.23 -13.08 -5.45
N ILE A 57 -5.62 -14.26 -5.91
CA ILE A 57 -4.93 -15.01 -6.96
C ILE A 57 -5.91 -15.34 -8.07
N ILE A 58 -5.45 -15.17 -9.30
CA ILE A 58 -6.17 -15.56 -10.51
C ILE A 58 -5.23 -16.40 -11.37
N TYR A 59 -5.60 -17.66 -11.58
CA TYR A 59 -4.96 -18.53 -12.56
C TYR A 59 -5.89 -18.73 -13.76
N PRO A 60 -5.65 -18.02 -14.87
CA PRO A 60 -6.32 -18.36 -16.11
C PRO A 60 -5.78 -19.70 -16.62
N SER A 61 -6.67 -20.62 -16.98
CA SER A 61 -6.31 -21.84 -17.68
C SER A 61 -7.36 -22.08 -18.75
N PHE A 62 -7.00 -22.43 -19.97
CA PHE A 62 -8.00 -22.62 -21.03
C PHE A 62 -8.27 -24.11 -21.28
N GLY A 63 -8.26 -24.92 -20.20
CA GLY A 63 -8.34 -26.38 -20.25
C GLY A 63 -6.97 -27.08 -20.27
N GLU A 64 -5.88 -26.33 -20.15
CA GLU A 64 -4.51 -26.87 -20.18
C GLU A 64 -4.10 -27.49 -18.84
N ASN A 65 -4.61 -26.96 -17.73
CA ASN A 65 -4.31 -27.44 -16.40
C ASN A 65 -5.46 -28.26 -15.84
N SER A 66 -5.11 -29.27 -15.06
CA SER A 66 -6.11 -29.97 -14.27
C SER A 66 -6.52 -29.15 -13.06
N VAL A 67 -7.68 -29.47 -12.50
CA VAL A 67 -8.16 -28.88 -11.24
C VAL A 67 -7.12 -29.05 -10.13
N ALA A 68 -6.52 -30.24 -10.00
CA ALA A 68 -5.51 -30.52 -9.00
C ALA A 68 -4.29 -29.60 -9.12
N GLN A 69 -3.79 -29.39 -10.34
CA GLN A 69 -2.65 -28.52 -10.59
C GLN A 69 -2.94 -27.08 -10.17
N LEU A 70 -4.13 -26.57 -10.51
CA LEU A 70 -4.50 -25.20 -10.12
C LEU A 70 -4.66 -25.07 -8.60
N GLN A 71 -5.23 -26.08 -7.95
CA GLN A 71 -5.36 -26.11 -6.49
C GLN A 71 -4.00 -26.15 -5.79
N GLU A 72 -3.07 -26.96 -6.28
CA GLU A 72 -1.70 -27.04 -5.76
C GLU A 72 -0.96 -25.72 -5.93
N MET A 73 -1.09 -25.06 -7.09
CA MET A 73 -0.53 -23.73 -7.31
C MET A 73 -1.11 -22.70 -6.34
N ALA A 74 -2.44 -22.71 -6.15
CA ALA A 74 -3.12 -21.79 -5.23
C ALA A 74 -2.70 -22.03 -3.78
N GLU A 75 -2.59 -23.29 -3.35
CA GLU A 75 -2.11 -23.65 -2.02
C GLU A 75 -0.67 -23.20 -1.80
N ARG A 76 0.22 -23.45 -2.76
CA ARG A 76 1.61 -23.01 -2.69
C ARG A 76 1.70 -21.49 -2.54
N ASP A 77 0.95 -20.74 -3.32
CA ASP A 77 0.99 -19.27 -3.28
C ASP A 77 0.34 -18.72 -2.00
N ARG A 78 -0.66 -19.42 -1.44
CA ARG A 78 -1.25 -19.09 -0.13
C ARG A 78 -0.26 -19.22 1.03
N HIS A 79 0.65 -20.17 0.93
CA HIS A 79 1.72 -20.40 1.91
C HIS A 79 3.04 -19.69 1.57
N SER A 80 3.09 -18.92 0.48
CA SER A 80 4.31 -18.24 0.04
C SER A 80 4.40 -16.83 0.59
N ASP A 81 5.47 -16.56 1.34
CA ASP A 81 5.79 -15.22 1.83
C ASP A 81 6.24 -14.25 0.73
N LYS A 82 6.48 -14.74 -0.49
CA LYS A 82 7.01 -13.92 -1.60
C LYS A 82 6.14 -12.68 -1.86
N TRP A 83 4.83 -12.87 -1.95
CA TRP A 83 3.91 -11.78 -2.25
C TRP A 83 3.62 -10.91 -1.02
N ALA A 84 3.59 -11.50 0.18
CA ALA A 84 3.49 -10.76 1.43
C ALA A 84 4.70 -9.81 1.60
N LYS A 85 5.92 -10.30 1.37
CA LYS A 85 7.15 -9.51 1.43
C LYS A 85 7.15 -8.38 0.40
N ARG A 86 6.79 -8.66 -0.85
CA ARG A 86 6.71 -7.64 -1.90
C ARG A 86 5.70 -6.53 -1.57
N ARG A 87 4.57 -6.85 -0.91
CA ARG A 87 3.61 -5.84 -0.45
C ARG A 87 4.19 -4.98 0.68
N ARG A 88 4.90 -5.57 1.63
CA ARG A 88 5.59 -4.82 2.70
C ARG A 88 6.65 -3.89 2.12
N GLU A 89 7.41 -4.35 1.13
CA GLU A 89 8.39 -3.55 0.41
C GLU A 89 7.72 -2.38 -0.34
N MET A 90 6.65 -2.63 -1.12
CA MET A 90 5.91 -1.55 -1.79
C MET A 90 5.28 -0.54 -0.82
N GLN A 91 4.78 -1.00 0.33
CA GLN A 91 4.27 -0.09 1.38
C GLN A 91 5.40 0.75 1.99
N ALA A 92 6.57 0.15 2.22
CA ALA A 92 7.74 0.85 2.72
C ALA A 92 8.32 1.85 1.71
N GLU A 93 8.21 1.57 0.40
CA GLU A 93 8.58 2.50 -0.68
C GLU A 93 7.56 3.64 -0.88
N SER A 94 6.35 3.50 -0.32
CA SER A 94 5.29 4.52 -0.37
C SER A 94 5.49 5.67 0.64
N THR A 95 6.73 5.95 1.05
CA THR A 95 7.08 7.12 1.88
C THR A 95 7.05 8.44 1.11
N LEU A 96 6.97 8.38 -0.23
CA LEU A 96 6.79 9.57 -1.09
C LEU A 96 5.60 10.43 -0.67
N ILE A 97 4.48 9.81 -0.27
CA ILE A 97 3.28 10.54 0.16
C ILE A 97 3.50 11.20 1.53
N SER A 98 4.13 10.50 2.48
CA SER A 98 4.47 11.10 3.78
C SER A 98 5.47 12.24 3.64
N ASP A 99 6.41 12.13 2.71
CA ASP A 99 7.39 13.18 2.44
C ASP A 99 6.74 14.40 1.78
N ILE A 100 5.80 14.21 0.85
CA ILE A 100 5.00 15.29 0.25
C ILE A 100 4.17 16.01 1.32
N LEU A 101 3.46 15.27 2.18
CA LEU A 101 2.66 15.86 3.26
C LEU A 101 3.52 16.66 4.25
N ARG A 102 4.71 16.15 4.58
CA ARG A 102 5.68 16.86 5.43
C ARG A 102 6.17 18.14 4.77
N GLN A 103 6.39 18.15 3.44
CA GLN A 103 6.77 19.36 2.70
C GLN A 103 5.64 20.40 2.68
N GLU A 104 4.39 19.97 2.49
CA GLU A 104 3.22 20.86 2.52
C GLU A 104 3.03 21.50 3.91
N GLU A 105 3.18 20.73 4.99
CA GLU A 105 3.09 21.25 6.35
C GLU A 105 4.17 22.30 6.63
N VAL A 106 5.41 22.07 6.17
CA VAL A 106 6.50 23.04 6.25
C VAL A 106 6.14 24.31 5.48
N LEU A 107 5.65 24.21 4.25
CA LEU A 107 5.22 25.36 3.44
C LEU A 107 4.09 26.16 4.11
N LEU A 108 3.07 25.50 4.64
CA LEU A 108 1.97 26.14 5.36
C LEU A 108 2.46 26.88 6.62
N SER A 109 3.43 26.29 7.34
CA SER A 109 4.04 26.92 8.51
C SER A 109 4.83 28.19 8.16
N VAL A 110 5.48 28.22 7.00
CA VAL A 110 6.21 29.39 6.48
C VAL A 110 5.24 30.48 6.05
N VAL A 111 4.16 30.12 5.34
CA VAL A 111 3.11 31.07 4.93
C VAL A 111 2.42 31.70 6.14
N ARG A 112 2.14 30.91 7.19
CA ARG A 112 1.52 31.40 8.44
C ARG A 112 2.43 32.29 9.29
N ASN A 113 3.76 32.19 9.16
CA ASN A 113 4.72 33.09 9.83
C ASN A 113 4.88 34.46 9.14
N ARG A 114 3.81 35.00 8.55
CA ARG A 114 3.78 36.38 8.05
C ARG A 114 3.45 37.33 9.19
N SER A 115 4.45 38.06 9.70
CA SER A 115 4.21 39.20 10.59
C SER A 115 3.81 40.43 9.78
N HIS A 116 2.78 41.14 10.21
CA HIS A 116 2.35 42.42 9.63
C HIS A 116 2.70 43.55 10.61
N PHE A 117 3.39 44.58 10.13
CA PHE A 117 3.62 45.83 10.85
C PHE A 117 3.22 47.00 9.93
N GLY A 118 2.59 48.04 10.48
CA GLY A 118 2.17 49.27 9.77
C GLY A 118 2.56 50.53 10.56
N PRO A 119 2.25 51.76 10.08
CA PRO A 119 1.54 52.13 8.84
C PRO A 119 2.50 52.73 7.77
N GLY A 120 2.37 52.25 6.51
CA GLY A 120 3.32 52.49 5.40
C GLY A 120 3.96 51.19 4.88
N VAL A 121 3.14 50.15 4.75
CA VAL A 121 3.49 48.72 4.92
C VAL A 121 4.57 48.21 3.95
N SER A 122 5.68 47.69 4.50
CA SER A 122 6.60 46.80 3.78
C SER A 122 6.34 45.35 4.20
N VAL A 123 6.02 44.50 3.21
CA VAL A 123 5.85 43.05 3.44
C VAL A 123 7.20 42.38 3.25
N GLN A 124 7.86 41.98 4.34
CA GLN A 124 9.10 41.20 4.24
C GLN A 124 8.77 39.70 4.28
N ARG A 125 9.08 38.99 3.20
CA ARG A 125 9.12 37.52 3.18
C ARG A 125 10.30 37.08 4.06
N ASN A 126 10.02 36.54 5.24
CA ASN A 126 11.03 35.84 6.01
C ASN A 126 11.26 34.47 5.36
N ASP A 127 12.09 34.42 4.31
CA ASP A 127 12.47 33.20 3.58
C ASP A 127 13.38 32.25 4.39
N PHE A 128 13.40 32.32 5.72
CA PHE A 128 14.23 31.45 6.54
C PHE A 128 13.38 30.63 7.52
N PRO A 129 13.53 29.29 7.54
CA PRO A 129 12.90 28.45 8.54
C PRO A 129 13.29 28.97 9.93
N ARG A 130 12.32 29.01 10.85
CA ARG A 130 12.42 29.64 12.17
C ARG A 130 13.68 29.18 12.94
N GLU A 131 14.10 27.94 12.74
CA GLU A 131 15.31 27.36 13.31
C GLU A 131 16.61 28.03 12.83
N ALA A 132 16.70 28.38 11.54
CA ALA A 132 17.85 29.07 10.96
C ALA A 132 17.95 30.53 11.42
N VAL A 133 16.80 31.15 11.73
CA VAL A 133 16.76 32.50 12.32
C VAL A 133 17.18 32.47 13.79
N ILE A 134 16.70 31.49 14.55
CA ILE A 134 17.07 31.30 15.96
C ILE A 134 18.56 30.97 16.09
N SER A 135 19.11 30.13 15.22
CA SER A 135 20.55 29.81 15.22
C SER A 135 21.41 31.04 14.90
N LYS A 136 21.10 31.77 13.81
CA LYS A 136 21.80 33.02 13.47
C LYS A 136 21.70 34.08 14.57
N HIS A 137 20.55 34.18 15.24
CA HIS A 137 20.38 35.13 16.34
C HIS A 137 21.19 34.74 17.58
N LYS A 138 21.21 33.44 17.94
CA LYS A 138 22.07 32.92 19.02
C LYS A 138 23.55 33.14 18.70
N GLU A 139 23.95 32.94 17.45
CA GLU A 139 25.32 33.12 16.98
C GLU A 139 25.75 34.60 17.03
N LYS A 140 24.89 35.53 16.58
CA LYS A 140 25.11 36.98 16.73
C LYS A 140 25.26 37.41 18.19
N VAL A 141 24.39 36.93 19.09
CA VAL A 141 24.45 37.24 20.53
C VAL A 141 25.74 36.71 21.14
N LYS A 142 26.17 35.50 20.75
CA LYS A 142 27.43 34.90 21.22
C LYS A 142 28.65 35.70 20.75
N ASN A 143 28.68 36.15 19.50
CA ASN A 143 29.76 36.97 18.96
C ASN A 143 29.82 38.36 19.60
N ALA A 144 28.67 39.02 19.82
CA ALA A 144 28.62 40.32 20.51
C ALA A 144 29.07 40.26 21.98
N ARG A 145 28.83 39.13 22.66
CA ARG A 145 29.36 38.88 24.01
C ARG A 145 30.87 38.62 24.02
N ARG A 146 31.40 38.06 22.93
CA ARG A 146 32.83 37.73 22.78
C ARG A 146 33.64 39.00 22.51
N THR A 147 33.14 39.90 21.67
CA THR A 147 33.79 41.19 21.38
C THR A 147 33.83 42.13 22.58
N ARG A 148 32.80 42.12 23.44
CA ARG A 148 32.79 42.88 24.71
C ARG A 148 33.72 42.34 25.81
N ARG A 149 34.27 41.13 25.65
CA ARG A 149 35.22 40.54 26.62
C ARG A 149 36.68 40.75 26.23
N THR A 150 36.93 41.23 25.00
CA THR A 150 38.28 41.45 24.45
C THR A 150 38.62 42.93 24.27
N SER A 151 37.74 43.82 24.73
CA SER A 151 37.95 45.27 24.90
C SER A 151 37.94 45.60 26.38
#